data_AF-A0A8J3IB85-F1
#
_entry.id   AF-A0A8J3IB85-F1
#
_cell.length_a   1.000
_cell.length_b   1.000
_cell.length_c   1.000
_cell.angle_alpha   90.00
_cell.angle_beta   90.00
_cell.angle_gamma   90.00
#
_symmetry.space_group_name_H-M   'P 1'
#
loop_
_entity.id
_entity.type
_entity.pdbx_description
1 polymer ?
#
loop_
_entity_poly.entity_id
_entity_poly.type
_entity_poly.pdbx_seq_one_letter_code
_entity_poly.pdbx_strand_id
1 'polypeptide(L)'
;MTKGLEIAQTFFQEWGFPYLRENFAHLEKRVMAGLFHGSQIYGADDDLSQDHGWGPMFTLFLSEEDYTVSGEELARRVRADAPRQWQGFRFHYPDENIEVTPLERFFRDEIGYDDPDAWQKMKDRTYNRDFALYRIRHGHVLYDPAGLFARWRAAFHTYPRSIWLARVEQELFHVWHYGQYNFLDRLTYRRDPVAIQIALGHFTEAVMRLCLLLEHDYGPYWKWLAFEFRKRASAQQLDPCSNH
;
A
#
# COMPACT_ATOMS: atom_id res chain seq x y z
N MET A 1 17.46 -11.60 -9.72
CA MET A 1 16.08 -11.44 -10.25
C MET A 1 15.81 -9.97 -10.37
N THR A 2 15.33 -9.49 -11.52
CA THR A 2 14.84 -8.12 -11.68
C THR A 2 13.64 -7.91 -10.77
N LYS A 3 13.60 -6.82 -10.01
CA LYS A 3 12.50 -6.55 -9.09
C LYS A 3 11.30 -5.98 -9.85
N GLY A 4 10.08 -6.34 -9.46
CA GLY A 4 8.83 -5.87 -10.09
C GLY A 4 8.73 -4.35 -10.13
N LEU A 5 9.27 -3.66 -9.11
CA LEU A 5 9.38 -2.20 -9.07
C LEU A 5 10.25 -1.64 -10.23
N GLU A 6 11.39 -2.27 -10.53
CA GLU A 6 12.28 -1.84 -11.62
C GLU A 6 11.61 -2.04 -12.98
N ILE A 7 10.85 -3.14 -13.13
CA ILE A 7 10.07 -3.43 -14.34
C ILE A 7 8.98 -2.35 -14.53
N ALA A 8 8.22 -2.03 -13.48
CA ALA A 8 7.20 -0.99 -13.51
C ALA A 8 7.80 0.40 -13.84
N GLN A 9 8.94 0.73 -13.25
CA GLN A 9 9.66 1.99 -13.49
C GLN A 9 10.11 2.12 -14.95
N THR A 10 10.79 1.10 -15.48
CA THR A 10 11.25 1.11 -16.88
C THR A 10 10.08 1.11 -17.86
N PHE A 11 9.01 0.36 -17.57
CA PHE A 11 7.81 0.35 -18.39
C PHE A 11 7.15 1.73 -18.48
N PHE A 12 7.02 2.43 -17.35
CA PHE A 12 6.52 3.80 -17.37
C PHE A 12 7.48 4.75 -18.09
N GLN A 13 8.78 4.69 -17.80
CA GLN A 13 9.75 5.66 -18.36
C GLN A 13 9.95 5.52 -19.87
N GLU A 14 9.99 4.30 -20.39
CA GLU A 14 10.34 4.02 -21.79
C GLU A 14 9.11 3.83 -22.69
N TRP A 15 7.95 3.48 -22.13
CA TRP A 15 6.70 3.36 -22.89
C TRP A 15 5.63 4.32 -22.41
N GLY A 16 5.27 4.30 -21.12
CA GLY A 16 4.13 5.08 -20.59
C GLY A 16 4.26 6.59 -20.76
N PHE A 17 5.40 7.16 -20.37
CA PHE A 17 5.67 8.60 -20.45
C PHE A 17 5.81 9.10 -21.90
N PRO A 18 6.60 8.46 -22.78
CA PRO A 18 6.60 8.80 -24.21
C PRO A 18 5.21 8.72 -24.85
N TYR A 19 4.46 7.65 -24.54
CA TYR A 19 3.10 7.46 -25.05
C TYR A 19 2.17 8.61 -24.65
N LEU A 20 2.19 9.02 -23.38
CA LEU A 20 1.43 10.16 -22.88
C LEU A 20 1.81 11.46 -23.58
N ARG A 21 3.10 11.73 -23.75
CA ARG A 21 3.59 12.94 -24.42
C ARG A 21 3.16 13.01 -25.89
N GLU A 22 3.15 11.88 -26.60
CA GLU A 22 2.82 11.83 -28.03
C GLU A 22 1.31 11.89 -28.29
N ASN A 23 0.50 11.21 -27.46
CA ASN A 23 -0.93 11.02 -27.73
C ASN A 23 -1.83 11.90 -26.86
N PHE A 24 -1.35 12.36 -25.70
CA PHE A 24 -2.09 13.12 -24.68
C PHE A 24 -1.24 14.26 -24.12
N ALA A 25 -0.54 15.01 -24.99
CA ALA A 25 0.39 16.07 -24.61
C ALA A 25 -0.21 17.12 -23.65
N HIS A 26 -1.52 17.38 -23.75
CA HIS A 26 -2.23 18.29 -22.84
C HIS A 26 -2.29 17.79 -21.39
N LEU A 27 -2.15 16.48 -21.16
CA LEU A 27 -2.09 15.86 -19.84
C LEU A 27 -0.67 15.74 -19.29
N GLU A 28 0.38 15.95 -20.11
CA GLU A 28 1.77 15.70 -19.71
C GLU A 28 2.13 16.36 -18.38
N LYS A 29 1.67 17.58 -18.12
CA LYS A 29 1.96 18.30 -16.86
C LYS A 29 0.86 18.20 -15.80
N ARG A 30 -0.18 17.41 -16.05
CA ARG A 30 -1.40 17.32 -15.23
C ARG A 30 -1.67 15.92 -14.69
N VAL A 31 -1.11 14.89 -15.34
CA VAL A 31 -1.19 13.50 -14.91
C VAL A 31 -0.16 13.20 -13.82
N MET A 32 -0.54 12.36 -12.87
CA MET A 32 0.37 11.72 -11.93
C MET A 32 0.44 10.23 -12.23
N ALA A 33 1.62 9.64 -12.24
CA ALA A 33 1.82 8.20 -12.42
C ALA A 33 2.49 7.61 -11.18
N GLY A 34 2.02 6.45 -10.74
CA GLY A 34 2.61 5.75 -9.62
C GLY A 34 2.23 4.29 -9.50
N LEU A 35 2.85 3.63 -8.55
CA LEU A 35 2.64 2.23 -8.23
C LEU A 35 2.23 2.07 -6.77
N PHE A 36 0.99 1.62 -6.58
CA PHE A 36 0.34 1.55 -5.28
C PHE A 36 -0.17 0.16 -4.92
N HIS A 37 0.06 -0.85 -5.76
CA HIS A 37 -0.50 -2.20 -5.62
C HIS A 37 0.58 -3.27 -5.78
N GLY A 38 0.33 -4.45 -5.21
CA GLY A 38 1.19 -5.62 -5.37
C GLY A 38 2.25 -5.80 -4.29
N SER A 39 2.89 -6.98 -4.28
CA SER A 39 4.05 -7.28 -3.41
C SER A 39 5.25 -6.39 -3.73
N GLN A 40 5.36 -5.92 -4.97
CA GLN A 40 6.47 -5.10 -5.47
C GLN A 40 6.59 -3.73 -4.80
N ILE A 41 5.51 -3.14 -4.24
CA ILE A 41 5.63 -1.87 -3.50
C ILE A 41 6.44 -2.03 -2.22
N TYR A 42 6.41 -3.23 -1.63
CA TYR A 42 7.15 -3.59 -0.42
C TYR A 42 8.59 -4.02 -0.77
N GLY A 43 8.87 -4.37 -2.02
CA GLY A 43 10.05 -5.15 -2.42
C GLY A 43 10.02 -6.60 -1.92
N ALA A 44 8.83 -7.08 -1.51
CA ALA A 44 8.57 -8.43 -1.01
C ALA A 44 8.25 -9.42 -2.14
N ASP A 45 8.39 -8.99 -3.39
CA ASP A 45 8.12 -9.81 -4.56
C ASP A 45 9.18 -10.90 -4.77
N ASP A 46 8.65 -12.09 -5.01
CA ASP A 46 9.34 -13.35 -5.33
C ASP A 46 8.63 -14.07 -6.50
N ASP A 47 9.17 -15.22 -6.92
CA ASP A 47 8.62 -16.04 -8.01
C ASP A 47 7.18 -16.51 -7.78
N LEU A 48 6.71 -16.57 -6.52
CA LEU A 48 5.36 -17.01 -6.15
C LEU A 48 4.33 -15.87 -6.19
N SER A 49 4.75 -14.62 -6.38
CA SER A 49 3.90 -13.43 -6.35
C SER A 49 3.80 -12.70 -7.69
N GLN A 50 4.13 -13.39 -8.79
CA GLN A 50 4.14 -12.82 -10.15
C GLN A 50 2.83 -13.06 -10.93
N ASP A 51 1.88 -13.82 -10.37
CA ASP A 51 0.64 -14.25 -11.01
C ASP A 51 -0.47 -13.18 -10.99
N HIS A 52 -0.38 -12.17 -10.13
CA HIS A 52 -1.28 -11.02 -10.06
C HIS A 52 -0.60 -9.78 -9.46
N GLY A 53 -0.99 -8.58 -9.91
CA GLY A 53 -0.52 -7.32 -9.32
C GLY A 53 1.01 -7.13 -9.33
N TRP A 54 1.69 -7.63 -10.36
CA TRP A 54 3.15 -7.62 -10.47
C TRP A 54 3.62 -7.35 -11.92
N GLY A 55 4.80 -6.75 -12.07
CA GLY A 55 5.50 -6.58 -13.35
C GLY A 55 5.25 -5.22 -14.01
N PRO A 56 5.07 -5.16 -15.35
CA PRO A 56 4.93 -3.90 -16.08
C PRO A 56 3.55 -3.30 -15.84
N MET A 57 3.43 -2.53 -14.77
CA MET A 57 2.18 -1.89 -14.37
C MET A 57 2.39 -0.52 -13.74
N PHE A 58 1.41 0.36 -13.89
CA PHE A 58 1.33 1.64 -13.19
C PHE A 58 -0.11 2.17 -13.21
N THR A 59 -0.43 3.06 -12.28
CA THR A 59 -1.69 3.79 -12.26
C THR A 59 -1.45 5.24 -12.70
N LEU A 60 -2.30 5.75 -13.59
CA LEU A 60 -2.39 7.14 -14.00
C LEU A 60 -3.54 7.82 -13.27
N PHE A 61 -3.21 8.82 -12.45
CA PHE A 61 -4.15 9.65 -11.74
C PHE A 61 -4.36 10.97 -12.46
N LEU A 62 -5.62 11.34 -12.60
CA LEU A 62 -6.06 12.60 -13.17
C LEU A 62 -6.88 13.39 -12.14
N SER A 63 -7.00 14.71 -12.33
CA SER A 63 -8.06 15.45 -11.66
C SER A 63 -9.43 14.98 -12.17
N GLU A 64 -10.50 15.17 -11.39
CA GLU A 64 -11.88 14.88 -11.87
C GLU A 64 -12.21 15.63 -13.18
N GLU A 65 -11.71 16.86 -13.35
CA GLU A 65 -11.87 17.66 -14.58
C GLU A 65 -11.18 16.98 -15.79
N ASP A 66 -9.90 16.64 -15.65
CA ASP A 66 -9.13 16.00 -16.71
C ASP A 66 -9.67 14.60 -17.04
N TYR A 67 -10.12 13.86 -16.02
CA TYR A 67 -10.74 12.56 -16.22
C TYR A 67 -12.06 12.67 -17.00
N THR A 68 -12.88 13.67 -16.71
CA THR A 68 -14.14 13.91 -17.44
C THR A 68 -13.87 14.21 -18.92
N VAL A 69 -12.80 14.92 -19.22
CA VAL A 69 -12.46 15.34 -20.60
C VAL A 69 -11.73 14.23 -21.39
N SER A 70 -10.83 13.48 -20.75
CA SER A 70 -9.91 12.57 -21.45
C SER A 70 -9.70 11.22 -20.78
N GLY A 71 -10.24 10.98 -19.58
CA GLY A 71 -9.95 9.80 -18.76
C GLY A 71 -10.37 8.48 -19.41
N GLU A 72 -11.61 8.38 -19.91
CA GLU A 72 -12.10 7.16 -20.56
C GLU A 72 -11.35 6.85 -21.86
N GLU A 73 -11.09 7.88 -22.67
CA GLU A 73 -10.34 7.72 -23.92
C GLU A 73 -8.88 7.33 -23.63
N LEU A 74 -8.25 7.94 -22.63
CA LEU A 74 -6.91 7.57 -22.18
C LEU A 74 -6.88 6.11 -21.73
N ALA A 75 -7.81 5.70 -20.86
CA ALA A 75 -7.92 4.32 -20.37
C ALA A 75 -8.06 3.30 -21.51
N ARG A 76 -8.91 3.62 -22.49
CA ARG A 76 -9.13 2.77 -23.67
C ARG A 76 -7.89 2.69 -24.54
N ARG A 77 -7.23 3.83 -24.79
CA ARG A 77 -6.06 3.95 -25.66
C ARG A 77 -4.82 3.28 -25.06
N VAL A 78 -4.50 3.50 -23.78
CA VAL A 78 -3.36 2.82 -23.13
C VAL A 78 -3.55 1.31 -23.11
N ARG A 79 -4.77 0.82 -22.87
CA ARG A 79 -5.10 -0.61 -22.88
C ARG A 79 -4.96 -1.25 -24.26
N ALA A 80 -5.33 -0.52 -25.31
CA ALA A 80 -5.24 -1.00 -26.69
C ALA A 80 -3.79 -1.02 -27.19
N ASP A 81 -3.04 0.06 -26.89
CA ASP A 81 -1.74 0.35 -27.50
C ASP A 81 -0.57 -0.17 -26.65
N ALA A 82 -0.80 -0.58 -25.40
CA ALA A 82 0.22 -1.17 -24.54
C ALA A 82 0.78 -2.48 -25.10
N PRO A 83 2.12 -2.70 -24.98
CA PRO A 83 2.70 -3.96 -25.36
C PRO A 83 2.15 -5.08 -24.47
N ARG A 84 2.02 -6.29 -25.03
CA ARG A 84 1.56 -7.47 -24.27
C ARG A 84 2.67 -8.13 -23.43
N GLN A 85 3.91 -7.67 -23.61
CA GLN A 85 5.08 -8.09 -22.86
C GLN A 85 6.06 -6.92 -22.73
N TRP A 86 6.79 -6.87 -21.62
CA TRP A 86 7.83 -5.88 -21.37
C TRP A 86 9.06 -6.56 -20.80
N GLN A 87 10.23 -6.40 -21.45
CA GLN A 87 11.50 -7.02 -21.02
C GLN A 87 11.41 -8.54 -20.75
N GLY A 88 10.57 -9.25 -21.50
CA GLY A 88 10.33 -10.69 -21.34
C GLY A 88 9.25 -11.06 -20.32
N PHE A 89 8.69 -10.10 -19.59
CA PHE A 89 7.60 -10.30 -18.65
C PHE A 89 6.24 -10.03 -19.29
N ARG A 90 5.31 -10.99 -19.17
CA ARG A 90 3.97 -10.88 -19.74
C ARG A 90 3.03 -10.10 -18.84
N PHE A 91 2.08 -9.42 -19.46
CA PHE A 91 0.95 -8.81 -18.78
C PHE A 91 -0.04 -9.93 -18.45
N HIS A 92 -0.16 -10.28 -17.17
CA HIS A 92 -1.10 -11.33 -16.74
C HIS A 92 -2.55 -10.90 -16.95
N TYR A 93 -2.85 -9.63 -16.66
CA TYR A 93 -4.14 -9.00 -16.87
C TYR A 93 -3.91 -7.71 -17.67
N PRO A 94 -3.76 -7.79 -19.00
CA PRO A 94 -3.47 -6.61 -19.82
C PRO A 94 -4.46 -5.45 -19.63
N ASP A 95 -5.67 -5.78 -19.19
CA ASP A 95 -6.76 -4.88 -18.87
C ASP A 95 -6.65 -4.18 -17.50
N GLU A 96 -5.76 -4.63 -16.63
CA GLU A 96 -5.59 -4.18 -15.25
C GLU A 96 -4.16 -3.66 -14.95
N ASN A 97 -3.19 -3.97 -15.80
CA ASN A 97 -1.81 -3.51 -15.66
C ASN A 97 -1.65 -1.98 -15.76
N ILE A 98 -2.53 -1.31 -16.51
CA ILE A 98 -2.54 0.16 -16.57
C ILE A 98 -3.92 0.65 -16.16
N GLU A 99 -3.98 1.20 -14.96
CA GLU A 99 -5.19 1.81 -14.44
C GLU A 99 -5.19 3.31 -14.73
N VAL A 100 -6.35 3.87 -15.09
CA VAL A 100 -6.56 5.31 -15.21
C VAL A 100 -7.74 5.66 -14.33
N THR A 101 -7.56 6.56 -13.37
CA THR A 101 -8.59 6.87 -12.37
C THR A 101 -8.48 8.32 -11.88
N PRO A 102 -9.58 8.99 -11.48
CA PRO A 102 -9.48 10.25 -10.77
C PRO A 102 -8.75 10.06 -9.42
N LEU A 103 -7.90 11.01 -9.06
CA LEU A 103 -7.13 10.96 -7.81
C LEU A 103 -8.06 10.96 -6.60
N GLU A 104 -9.05 11.84 -6.59
CA GLU A 104 -10.05 11.99 -5.53
C GLU A 104 -10.89 10.72 -5.37
N ARG A 105 -11.20 10.04 -6.50
CA ARG A 105 -11.89 8.74 -6.48
C ARG A 105 -11.04 7.69 -5.79
N PHE A 106 -9.75 7.59 -6.14
CA PHE A 106 -8.85 6.64 -5.50
C PHE A 106 -8.83 6.82 -3.98
N PHE A 107 -8.62 8.03 -3.47
CA PHE A 107 -8.63 8.26 -2.02
C PHE A 107 -10.00 8.01 -1.38
N ARG A 108 -11.09 8.34 -2.07
CA ARG A 108 -12.45 8.08 -1.58
C ARG A 108 -12.68 6.57 -1.44
N ASP A 109 -12.29 5.80 -2.43
CA ASP A 109 -12.52 4.35 -2.45
C ASP A 109 -11.58 3.65 -1.45
N GLU A 110 -10.30 4.06 -1.41
CA GLU A 110 -9.25 3.48 -0.57
C GLU A 110 -9.37 3.81 0.91
N ILE A 111 -9.62 5.07 1.24
CA ILE A 111 -9.60 5.55 2.63
C ILE A 111 -10.88 6.26 3.06
N GLY A 112 -11.84 6.47 2.16
CA GLY A 112 -13.10 7.14 2.48
C GLY A 112 -13.04 8.67 2.44
N TYR A 113 -12.01 9.26 1.81
CA TYR A 113 -11.78 10.71 1.78
C TYR A 113 -11.61 11.24 0.36
N ASP A 114 -12.30 12.33 0.05
CA ASP A 114 -12.16 13.12 -1.18
C ASP A 114 -11.54 14.52 -0.94
N ASP A 115 -11.16 14.83 0.31
CA ASP A 115 -10.44 16.04 0.70
C ASP A 115 -9.27 15.73 1.67
N PRO A 116 -8.01 16.09 1.34
CA PRO A 116 -6.87 15.89 2.24
C PRO A 116 -6.96 16.69 3.55
N ASP A 117 -7.65 17.83 3.55
CA ASP A 117 -7.78 18.69 4.74
C ASP A 117 -8.83 18.14 5.73
N ALA A 118 -9.69 17.21 5.29
CA ALA A 118 -10.64 16.52 6.14
C ALA A 118 -9.99 15.49 7.08
N TRP A 119 -8.81 14.95 6.71
CA TRP A 119 -8.08 13.94 7.48
C TRP A 119 -7.77 14.38 8.92
N GLN A 120 -7.30 15.62 9.09
CA GLN A 120 -6.89 16.14 10.40
C GLN A 120 -8.06 16.32 11.39
N LYS A 121 -9.29 16.42 10.88
CA LYS A 121 -10.50 16.71 11.68
C LYS A 121 -11.20 15.44 12.18
N MET A 122 -10.58 14.27 12.00
CA MET A 122 -11.21 12.98 12.21
C MET A 122 -11.41 12.61 13.69
N LYS A 123 -12.50 11.88 13.95
CA LYS A 123 -12.73 11.22 15.24
C LYS A 123 -12.65 9.68 15.24
N ASP A 124 -13.01 8.94 14.16
CA ASP A 124 -12.87 7.46 14.17
C ASP A 124 -13.14 6.71 12.83
N ARG A 125 -13.08 7.36 11.66
CA ARG A 125 -13.66 6.80 10.41
C ARG A 125 -12.76 5.83 9.63
N THR A 126 -11.53 5.58 10.06
CA THR A 126 -10.57 4.71 9.36
C THR A 126 -10.28 3.38 10.03
N TYR A 127 -11.11 2.98 10.99
CA TYR A 127 -11.05 1.61 11.52
C TYR A 127 -11.04 0.61 10.35
N ASN A 128 -9.97 -0.17 10.22
CA ASN A 128 -9.68 -1.14 9.15
C ASN A 128 -9.09 -0.61 7.81
N ARG A 129 -8.53 0.60 7.75
CA ARG A 129 -7.92 1.13 6.52
C ARG A 129 -6.40 1.37 6.58
N ASP A 130 -5.74 0.84 7.62
CA ASP A 130 -4.28 0.98 7.81
C ASP A 130 -3.47 0.53 6.58
N PHE A 131 -3.86 -0.58 5.96
CA PHE A 131 -3.18 -1.07 4.76
C PHE A 131 -3.29 -0.09 3.59
N ALA A 132 -4.45 0.53 3.37
CA ALA A 132 -4.62 1.54 2.32
C ALA A 132 -3.74 2.77 2.60
N LEU A 133 -3.72 3.25 3.84
CA LEU A 133 -2.85 4.35 4.27
C LEU A 133 -1.36 4.00 4.11
N TYR A 134 -0.98 2.77 4.43
CA TYR A 134 0.37 2.25 4.19
C TYR A 134 0.72 2.33 2.69
N ARG A 135 -0.15 1.86 1.79
CA ARG A 135 0.07 1.92 0.34
C ARG A 135 0.21 3.35 -0.17
N ILE A 136 -0.63 4.27 0.29
CA ILE A 136 -0.55 5.69 -0.06
C ILE A 136 0.80 6.28 0.35
N ARG A 137 1.27 5.97 1.56
CA ARG A 137 2.53 6.48 2.12
C ARG A 137 3.75 5.90 1.42
N HIS A 138 3.77 4.59 1.22
CA HIS A 138 4.95 3.83 0.78
C HIS A 138 4.94 3.47 -0.71
N GLY A 139 3.85 3.74 -1.43
CA GLY A 139 3.76 3.56 -2.87
C GLY A 139 4.76 4.43 -3.62
N HIS A 140 5.12 4.00 -4.82
CA HIS A 140 6.19 4.62 -5.60
C HIS A 140 5.62 5.61 -6.60
N VAL A 141 5.98 6.89 -6.45
CA VAL A 141 5.63 7.92 -7.44
C VAL A 141 6.62 7.83 -8.58
N LEU A 142 6.12 7.62 -9.79
CA LEU A 142 6.92 7.53 -11.00
C LEU A 142 7.01 8.90 -11.68
N TYR A 143 5.94 9.71 -11.58
CA TYR A 143 5.85 11.05 -12.17
C TYR A 143 4.72 11.85 -11.51
N ASP A 144 4.98 13.07 -11.01
CA ASP A 144 3.96 13.95 -10.40
C ASP A 144 4.32 15.43 -10.62
N PRO A 145 4.25 15.95 -11.85
CA PRO A 145 4.69 17.30 -12.20
C PRO A 145 3.85 18.40 -11.55
N ALA A 146 2.57 18.12 -11.27
CA ALA A 146 1.64 19.06 -10.64
C ALA A 146 1.65 18.96 -9.10
N GLY A 147 2.35 17.98 -8.52
CA GLY A 147 2.39 17.76 -7.08
C GLY A 147 1.03 17.36 -6.49
N LEU A 148 0.14 16.78 -7.31
CA LEU A 148 -1.21 16.41 -6.88
C LEU A 148 -1.12 15.34 -5.79
N PHE A 149 -0.42 14.24 -6.06
CA PHE A 149 -0.30 13.15 -5.10
C PHE A 149 0.56 13.55 -3.91
N ALA A 150 1.61 14.36 -4.12
CA ALA A 150 2.46 14.86 -3.05
C ALA A 150 1.67 15.60 -1.95
N ARG A 151 0.68 16.43 -2.31
CA ARG A 151 -0.20 17.11 -1.35
C ARG A 151 -0.97 16.10 -0.51
N TRP A 152 -1.58 15.10 -1.14
CA TRP A 152 -2.32 14.07 -0.45
C TRP A 152 -1.41 13.24 0.48
N ARG A 153 -0.28 12.74 -0.04
CA ARG A 153 0.68 11.98 0.77
C ARG A 153 1.17 12.75 2.00
N ALA A 154 1.37 14.06 1.88
CA ALA A 154 1.75 14.90 3.01
C ALA A 154 0.64 14.98 4.07
N ALA A 155 -0.61 15.17 3.64
CA ALA A 155 -1.76 15.22 4.56
C ALA A 155 -1.94 13.90 5.33
N PHE A 156 -1.80 12.76 4.65
CA PHE A 156 -1.93 11.42 5.24
C PHE A 156 -0.59 10.86 5.73
N HIS A 157 0.44 11.69 5.97
CA HIS A 157 1.76 11.19 6.35
C HIS A 157 1.75 10.42 7.68
N THR A 158 0.94 10.90 8.64
CA THR A 158 0.76 10.28 9.95
C THR A 158 -0.70 10.34 10.39
N TYR A 159 -1.07 9.45 11.29
CA TYR A 159 -2.34 9.52 12.02
C TYR A 159 -2.51 10.87 12.74
N PRO A 160 -3.74 11.43 12.77
CA PRO A 160 -4.11 12.43 13.76
C PRO A 160 -3.90 11.85 15.16
N ARG A 161 -3.45 12.67 16.10
CA ARG A 161 -3.01 12.21 17.44
C ARG A 161 -4.07 11.38 18.17
N SER A 162 -5.35 11.75 18.08
CA SER A 162 -6.45 11.00 18.71
C SER A 162 -6.59 9.59 18.12
N ILE A 163 -6.51 9.47 16.80
CA ILE A 163 -6.58 8.18 16.10
C ILE A 163 -5.36 7.34 16.43
N TRP A 164 -4.16 7.93 16.42
CA TRP A 164 -2.93 7.25 16.79
C TRP A 164 -3.03 6.63 18.20
N LEU A 165 -3.48 7.41 19.19
CA LEU A 165 -3.68 6.92 20.55
C LEU A 165 -4.68 5.77 20.63
N ALA A 166 -5.81 5.86 19.90
CA ALA A 166 -6.80 4.79 19.86
C ALA A 166 -6.24 3.50 19.24
N ARG A 167 -5.41 3.61 18.18
CA ARG A 167 -4.73 2.45 17.58
C ARG A 167 -3.71 1.83 18.53
N VAL A 168 -2.92 2.66 19.22
CA VAL A 168 -1.96 2.20 20.24
C VAL A 168 -2.68 1.50 21.40
N GLU A 169 -3.77 2.08 21.92
CA GLU A 169 -4.59 1.47 22.96
C GLU A 169 -5.13 0.11 22.52
N GLN A 170 -5.65 0.01 21.29
CA GLN A 170 -6.16 -1.24 20.74
C GLN A 170 -5.08 -2.33 20.68
N GLU A 171 -3.88 -2.02 20.18
CA GLU A 171 -2.83 -3.04 20.10
C GLU A 171 -2.25 -3.39 21.48
N LEU A 172 -2.17 -2.44 22.40
CA LEU A 172 -1.83 -2.73 23.80
C LEU A 172 -2.86 -3.67 24.45
N PHE A 173 -4.14 -3.45 24.19
CA PHE A 173 -5.20 -4.34 24.64
C PHE A 173 -5.03 -5.74 24.06
N HIS A 174 -4.75 -5.87 22.76
CA HIS A 174 -4.51 -7.18 22.13
C HIS A 174 -3.28 -7.89 22.71
N VAL A 175 -2.18 -7.18 22.92
CA VAL A 175 -0.95 -7.71 23.55
C VAL A 175 -1.26 -8.28 24.94
N TRP A 176 -1.98 -7.53 25.77
CA TRP A 176 -2.40 -8.00 27.10
C TRP A 176 -3.40 -9.17 27.02
N HIS A 177 -4.43 -9.04 26.18
CA HIS A 177 -5.55 -9.98 26.10
C HIS A 177 -5.09 -11.33 25.57
N TYR A 178 -4.38 -11.37 24.44
CA TYR A 178 -3.94 -12.61 23.82
C TYR A 178 -2.65 -13.15 24.44
N GLY A 179 -1.77 -12.28 24.95
CA GLY A 179 -0.55 -12.66 25.63
C GLY A 179 -0.78 -13.04 27.10
N GLN A 180 -0.58 -12.09 28.01
CA GLN A 180 -0.57 -12.37 29.44
C GLN A 180 -1.87 -13.03 29.93
N TYR A 181 -3.03 -12.43 29.62
CA TYR A 181 -4.30 -12.83 30.23
C TYR A 181 -4.81 -14.19 29.74
N ASN A 182 -4.75 -14.46 28.43
CA ASN A 182 -5.23 -15.74 27.88
C ASN A 182 -4.11 -16.75 27.67
N PHE A 183 -3.02 -16.38 27.02
CA PHE A 183 -1.96 -17.35 26.70
C PHE A 183 -1.27 -17.87 27.97
N LEU A 184 -0.65 -16.98 28.76
CA LEU A 184 0.12 -17.40 29.95
C LEU A 184 -0.75 -17.96 31.06
N ASP A 185 -1.86 -17.30 31.40
CA ASP A 185 -2.64 -17.64 32.59
C ASP A 185 -3.68 -18.75 32.37
N ARG A 186 -3.97 -19.14 31.11
CA ARG A 186 -5.08 -20.07 30.80
C ARG A 186 -4.73 -21.13 29.79
N LEU A 187 -4.26 -20.74 28.60
CA LEU A 187 -4.12 -21.66 27.49
C LEU A 187 -2.96 -22.65 27.70
N THR A 188 -1.87 -22.22 28.32
CA THR A 188 -0.74 -23.09 28.73
C THR A 188 -1.17 -24.24 29.65
N TYR A 189 -2.16 -24.01 30.51
CA TYR A 189 -2.73 -25.04 31.40
C TYR A 189 -3.74 -25.93 30.69
N ARG A 190 -4.57 -25.36 29.82
CA ARG A 190 -5.59 -26.10 29.05
C ARG A 190 -4.97 -26.98 27.96
N ARG A 191 -3.80 -26.61 27.45
CA ARG A 191 -3.03 -27.34 26.43
C ARG A 191 -3.83 -27.64 25.15
N ASP A 192 -4.78 -26.77 24.80
CA ASP A 192 -5.46 -26.81 23.51
C ASP A 192 -4.52 -26.19 22.45
N PRO A 193 -3.98 -27.01 21.52
CA PRO A 193 -2.99 -26.52 20.56
C PRO A 193 -3.58 -25.49 19.58
N VAL A 194 -4.87 -25.58 19.25
CA VAL A 194 -5.52 -24.67 18.30
C VAL A 194 -5.72 -23.30 18.94
N ALA A 195 -6.26 -23.28 20.16
CA ALA A 195 -6.45 -22.03 20.90
C ALA A 195 -5.11 -21.32 21.18
N ILE A 196 -4.06 -22.10 21.48
CA ILE A 196 -2.69 -21.59 21.64
C ILE A 196 -2.20 -20.92 20.35
N GLN A 197 -2.36 -21.56 19.20
CA GLN A 197 -1.93 -20.99 17.91
C GLN A 197 -2.69 -19.71 17.56
N ILE A 198 -3.99 -19.67 17.80
CA ILE A 198 -4.81 -18.46 17.59
C ILE A 198 -4.32 -17.31 18.47
N ALA A 199 -4.10 -17.56 19.76
CA ALA A 199 -3.62 -16.54 20.69
C ALA A 199 -2.22 -16.01 20.30
N LEU A 200 -1.30 -16.91 19.94
CA LEU A 200 0.04 -16.52 19.48
C LEU A 200 -0.02 -15.71 18.17
N GLY A 201 -0.91 -16.07 17.23
CA GLY A 201 -1.11 -15.32 15.99
C GLY A 201 -1.55 -13.88 16.26
N HIS A 202 -2.61 -13.69 17.04
CA HIS A 202 -3.09 -12.35 17.41
C HIS A 202 -2.08 -11.56 18.22
N PHE A 203 -1.41 -12.19 19.19
CA PHE A 203 -0.36 -11.54 19.98
C PHE A 203 0.77 -11.05 19.08
N THR A 204 1.27 -11.90 18.18
CA THR A 204 2.38 -11.57 17.28
C THR A 204 2.00 -10.45 16.32
N GLU A 205 0.80 -10.50 15.74
CA GLU A 205 0.27 -9.42 14.91
C GLU A 205 0.20 -8.09 15.68
N ALA A 206 -0.35 -8.11 16.90
CA ALA A 206 -0.50 -6.92 17.73
C ALA A 206 0.85 -6.29 18.10
N VAL A 207 1.85 -7.10 18.46
CA VAL A 207 3.21 -6.60 18.75
C VAL A 207 3.82 -5.93 17.52
N MET A 208 3.74 -6.56 16.34
CA MET A 208 4.28 -5.98 15.10
C MET A 208 3.58 -4.68 14.72
N ARG A 209 2.24 -4.64 14.82
CA ARG A 209 1.45 -3.42 14.57
C ARG A 209 1.78 -2.32 15.57
N LEU A 210 1.89 -2.65 16.85
CA LEU A 210 2.27 -1.70 17.89
C LEU A 210 3.64 -1.08 17.61
N CYS A 211 4.63 -1.85 17.18
CA CYS A 211 5.94 -1.34 16.81
C CYS A 211 5.87 -0.33 15.66
N LEU A 212 5.11 -0.64 14.60
CA LEU A 212 4.89 0.29 13.48
C LEU A 212 4.19 1.56 13.94
N LEU A 213 3.16 1.45 14.79
CA LEU A 213 2.46 2.61 15.35
C LEU A 213 3.37 3.50 16.19
N LEU A 214 4.25 2.92 17.01
CA LEU A 214 5.21 3.67 17.82
C LEU A 214 6.26 4.41 16.97
N GLU A 215 6.55 3.89 15.77
CA GLU A 215 7.37 4.57 14.75
C GLU A 215 6.55 5.54 13.87
N HIS A 216 5.31 5.85 14.29
CA HIS A 216 4.35 6.69 13.57
C HIS A 216 4.08 6.22 12.14
N ASP A 217 4.06 4.90 11.92
CA ASP A 217 3.74 4.27 10.65
C ASP A 217 2.42 3.52 10.63
N TYR A 218 1.95 3.24 9.43
CA TYR A 218 0.74 2.47 9.18
C TYR A 218 1.05 0.96 9.21
N GLY A 219 0.05 0.15 9.57
CA GLY A 219 0.14 -1.30 9.42
C GLY A 219 -0.09 -1.71 7.96
N PRO A 220 0.83 -2.46 7.32
CA PRO A 220 0.60 -2.99 5.97
C PRO A 220 -0.48 -4.09 5.97
N TYR A 221 -0.75 -4.65 4.79
CA TYR A 221 -1.58 -5.86 4.69
C TYR A 221 -0.97 -6.98 5.53
N TRP A 222 -1.80 -7.76 6.22
CA TRP A 222 -1.35 -8.74 7.21
C TRP A 222 -0.32 -9.73 6.66
N LYS A 223 -0.44 -10.14 5.38
CA LYS A 223 0.52 -11.01 4.68
C LYS A 223 1.94 -10.46 4.67
N TRP A 224 2.10 -9.13 4.61
CA TRP A 224 3.38 -8.44 4.52
C TRP A 224 3.82 -7.82 5.85
N LEU A 225 3.02 -7.94 6.90
CA LEU A 225 3.29 -7.34 8.21
C LEU A 225 4.63 -7.79 8.79
N ALA A 226 4.90 -9.10 8.81
CA ALA A 226 6.16 -9.62 9.32
C ALA A 226 7.37 -9.17 8.48
N PHE A 227 7.20 -9.12 7.15
CA PHE A 227 8.25 -8.66 6.24
C PHE A 227 8.60 -7.19 6.49
N GLU A 228 7.60 -6.33 6.65
CA GLU A 228 7.78 -4.90 6.94
C GLU A 228 8.27 -4.64 8.37
N PHE A 229 7.80 -5.41 9.33
CA PHE A 229 8.25 -5.32 10.72
C PHE A 229 9.75 -5.60 10.82
N ARG A 230 10.28 -6.62 10.12
CA ARG A 230 11.71 -6.96 10.15
C ARG A 230 12.63 -5.85 9.65
N LYS A 231 12.12 -4.88 8.90
CA LYS A 231 12.88 -3.70 8.45
C LYS A 231 13.03 -2.63 9.55
N ARG A 232 12.30 -2.76 10.65
CA ARG A 232 12.20 -1.75 11.72
C ARG A 232 13.29 -1.92 12.76
N ALA A 233 13.66 -0.82 13.42
CA ALA A 233 14.66 -0.85 14.49
C ALA A 233 14.18 -1.69 15.69
N SER A 234 12.87 -1.60 15.99
CA SER A 234 12.20 -2.40 17.01
C SER A 234 12.33 -3.92 16.79
N ALA A 235 12.36 -4.39 15.54
CA ALA A 235 12.57 -5.80 15.25
C ALA A 235 13.95 -6.31 15.67
N GLN A 236 15.00 -5.48 15.61
CA GLN A 236 16.34 -5.90 16.06
C GLN A 236 16.40 -6.23 17.56
N GLN A 237 15.48 -5.68 18.35
CA GLN A 237 15.39 -5.93 19.79
C GLN A 237 14.41 -7.07 20.13
N LEU A 238 13.43 -7.32 19.26
CA LEU A 238 12.29 -8.20 19.51
C LEU A 238 12.26 -9.46 18.64
N ASP A 239 13.13 -9.58 17.63
CA ASP A 239 13.23 -10.75 16.76
C ASP A 239 14.43 -11.62 17.18
N PRO A 240 14.27 -12.52 18.18
CA PRO A 240 15.31 -13.47 18.53
C PRO A 240 15.58 -14.51 17.43
N CYS A 241 14.79 -14.55 16.35
CA CYS A 241 14.90 -15.51 15.25
C CYS A 241 15.55 -14.94 13.98
N SER A 242 15.96 -13.66 13.97
CA SER A 242 16.61 -13.04 12.81
C SER A 242 18.10 -13.39 12.64
N ASN A 243 18.66 -14.19 13.55
CA ASN A 243 20.07 -14.62 13.57
C ASN A 243 20.30 -16.11 13.22
N HIS A 244 19.34 -16.81 12.61
CA HIS A 244 19.50 -18.20 12.18
C HIS A 244 19.10 -18.44 10.73
#